data_AF-A0A8J7LBA5-F1
#
_entry.id   AF-A0A8J7LBA5-F1
#
_cell.length_a   1.000
_cell.length_b   1.000
_cell.length_c   1.000
_cell.angle_alpha   90.00
_cell.angle_beta   90.00
_cell.angle_gamma   90.00
#
_symmetry.space_group_name_H-M   'P 1'
#
loop_
_entity.id
_entity.type
_entity.pdbx_description
1 polymer ?
#
loop_
_entity_poly.entity_id
_entity_poly.type
_entity_poly.pdbx_seq_one_letter_code
_entity_poly.pdbx_strand_id
1 'polypeptide(L)'
;MNSQLIDQLRLRLGANGLPYEIPMHPQLVHLTLGLFIIAILFDIAGTLFPIERPIFKFLALPAIRSSFFDVGWYNLVGATAVTFFTVAFGFFELLLANPAVNQKSDWGLSPGWTMLLHGIGGILLLGIFVAMTVWRGLQRYRWRKDTSRQVQWSYLLAGVAILGILYAHGTLGAHLGEEFGIHVTAAELIREGANQNILLK
;
A
#
# COMPACT_ATOMS: atom_id res chain seq x y z
N MET A 1 13.25 -12.91 17.87
CA MET A 1 13.35 -11.46 18.17
C MET A 1 14.81 -11.06 18.29
N ASN A 2 15.24 -9.98 17.61
CA ASN A 2 16.65 -9.54 17.60
C ASN A 2 16.96 -8.68 18.83
N SER A 3 17.16 -9.33 19.98
CA SER A 3 17.41 -8.68 21.28
C SER A 3 18.58 -7.68 21.24
N GLN A 4 19.62 -7.99 20.48
CA GLN A 4 20.78 -7.12 20.30
C GLN A 4 20.41 -5.76 19.68
N LEU A 5 19.48 -5.74 18.71
CA LEU A 5 19.04 -4.51 18.06
C LEU A 5 18.22 -3.64 19.03
N ILE A 6 17.31 -4.26 19.79
CA ILE A 6 16.46 -3.57 20.76
C ILE A 6 17.30 -2.93 21.86
N ASP A 7 18.30 -3.66 22.37
CA ASP A 7 19.20 -3.18 23.41
C ASP A 7 20.12 -2.05 22.90
N GLN A 8 20.62 -2.18 21.66
CA GLN A 8 21.44 -1.14 21.02
C GLN A 8 20.66 0.17 20.80
N LEU A 9 19.39 0.06 20.36
CA LEU A 9 18.52 1.21 20.10
C LEU A 9 17.75 1.70 21.34
N ARG A 10 17.87 0.99 22.48
CA ARG A 10 17.17 1.27 23.74
C ARG A 10 15.66 1.44 23.56
N LEU A 11 15.06 0.65 22.68
CA LEU A 11 13.63 0.74 22.37
C LEU A 11 12.79 0.18 23.51
N ARG A 12 11.77 0.91 23.93
CA ARG A 12 10.72 0.41 24.81
C ARG A 12 9.57 -0.09 23.95
N LEU A 13 9.41 -1.41 23.87
CA LEU A 13 8.39 -2.03 23.05
C LEU A 13 7.06 -2.15 23.81
N GLY A 14 5.95 -1.90 23.11
CA GLY A 14 4.60 -2.12 23.60
C GLY A 14 4.09 -3.54 23.31
N ALA A 15 2.79 -3.75 23.54
CA ALA A 15 2.14 -5.06 23.40
C ALA A 15 2.09 -5.63 21.96
N ASN A 16 2.44 -4.82 20.97
CA ASN A 16 2.55 -5.21 19.56
C ASN A 16 4.01 -5.45 19.13
N GLY A 17 4.97 -5.37 20.05
CA GLY A 17 6.40 -5.49 19.74
C GLY A 17 7.01 -4.28 19.02
N LEU A 18 6.35 -3.11 19.05
CA LEU A 18 6.80 -1.86 18.42
C LEU A 18 6.96 -0.75 19.48
N PRO A 19 7.76 0.30 19.21
CA PRO A 19 7.93 1.44 20.13
C PRO A 19 6.77 2.44 20.07
N TYR A 20 5.68 2.10 19.40
CA TYR A 20 4.45 2.89 19.25
C TYR A 20 3.23 1.97 19.24
N GLU A 21 2.07 2.50 19.63
CA GLU A 21 0.87 1.71 19.91
C GLU A 21 0.23 1.10 18.67
N ILE A 22 0.28 1.81 17.54
CA ILE A 22 -0.42 1.42 16.31
C ILE A 22 0.61 1.13 15.22
N PRO A 23 0.68 -0.10 14.66
CA PRO A 23 1.52 -0.42 13.51
C PRO A 23 1.29 0.59 12.38
N MET A 24 2.34 1.30 11.97
CA MET A 24 2.23 2.44 11.06
C MET A 24 2.23 1.98 9.60
N HIS A 25 2.99 0.94 9.28
CA HIS A 25 3.05 0.39 7.93
C HIS A 25 1.66 0.11 7.34
N PRO A 26 0.77 -0.69 7.96
CA PRO A 26 -0.54 -0.98 7.38
C PRO A 26 -1.42 0.28 7.24
N GLN A 27 -1.32 1.26 8.14
CA GLN A 27 -2.07 2.53 8.00
C GLN A 27 -1.63 3.30 6.76
N LEU A 28 -0.32 3.39 6.55
CA LEU A 28 0.25 4.04 5.38
C LEU A 28 -0.01 3.26 4.09
N VAL A 29 -0.09 1.92 4.14
CA VAL A 29 -0.53 1.09 3.00
C VAL A 29 -1.95 1.48 2.56
N HIS A 30 -2.91 1.59 3.50
CA HIS A 30 -4.28 1.99 3.16
C HIS A 30 -4.34 3.39 2.56
N LEU A 31 -3.58 4.34 3.12
CA LEU A 31 -3.49 5.70 2.58
C LEU A 31 -2.88 5.71 1.17
N THR A 32 -1.75 5.03 0.96
CA THR A 32 -1.12 4.87 -0.36
C THR A 32 -2.11 4.27 -1.36
N LEU A 33 -2.82 3.21 -0.98
CA LEU A 33 -3.77 2.53 -1.85
C LEU A 33 -4.96 3.41 -2.21
N GLY A 34 -5.55 4.09 -1.22
CA GLY A 34 -6.66 5.02 -1.43
C GLY A 34 -6.28 6.16 -2.39
N LEU A 35 -5.12 6.79 -2.16
CA LEU A 35 -4.61 7.84 -3.04
C LEU A 35 -4.36 7.31 -4.46
N PHE A 36 -3.72 6.15 -4.61
CA PHE A 36 -3.46 5.58 -5.93
C PHE A 36 -4.74 5.18 -6.68
N ILE A 37 -5.70 4.56 -6.01
CA ILE A 37 -7.01 4.22 -6.59
C ILE A 37 -7.72 5.49 -7.07
N ILE A 38 -7.81 6.53 -6.23
CA ILE A 38 -8.40 7.81 -6.61
C ILE A 38 -7.66 8.41 -7.81
N ALA A 39 -6.32 8.35 -7.82
CA ALA A 39 -5.52 8.87 -8.90
C ALA A 39 -5.90 8.27 -10.26
N ILE A 40 -5.95 6.94 -10.33
CA ILE A 40 -6.26 6.21 -11.57
C ILE A 40 -7.74 6.37 -11.95
N LEU A 41 -8.67 6.29 -11.00
CA LEU A 41 -10.10 6.48 -11.28
C LEU A 41 -10.40 7.85 -11.86
N PHE A 42 -9.80 8.92 -11.32
CA PHE A 42 -10.01 10.27 -11.83
C PHE A 42 -9.31 10.51 -13.17
N ASP A 43 -8.14 9.91 -13.42
CA ASP A 43 -7.53 9.95 -14.75
C ASP A 43 -8.36 9.17 -15.80
N ILE A 44 -9.06 8.10 -15.40
CA ILE A 44 -10.04 7.39 -16.25
C ILE A 44 -11.27 8.26 -16.50
N ALA A 45 -11.90 8.82 -15.46
CA ALA A 45 -13.07 9.68 -15.59
C ALA A 45 -12.76 10.91 -16.47
N GLY A 46 -11.61 11.56 -16.27
CA GLY A 46 -11.15 12.63 -17.14
C GLY A 46 -10.97 12.18 -18.60
N THR A 47 -10.53 10.94 -18.82
CA THR A 47 -10.38 10.36 -20.17
C THR A 47 -11.74 10.09 -20.83
N LEU A 48 -12.67 9.50 -20.09
CA LEU A 48 -14.02 9.10 -20.53
C LEU A 48 -15.05 10.24 -20.44
N PHE A 49 -14.65 11.41 -19.94
CA PHE A 49 -15.51 12.58 -19.75
C PHE A 49 -16.46 12.90 -20.92
N PRO A 50 -16.08 12.81 -22.21
CA PRO A 50 -17.02 13.05 -23.30
C PRO A 50 -18.26 12.13 -23.28
N ILE A 51 -18.11 10.91 -22.77
CA ILE A 51 -19.16 9.88 -22.64
C ILE A 51 -19.98 10.12 -21.36
N GLU A 52 -19.33 10.52 -20.27
CA GLU A 52 -19.97 10.74 -18.95
C GLU A 52 -20.68 12.12 -18.85
N ARG A 53 -20.29 13.08 -19.69
CA ARG A 53 -20.82 14.45 -19.68
C ARG A 53 -22.36 14.55 -19.70
N PRO A 54 -23.12 13.74 -20.46
CA PRO A 54 -24.58 13.77 -20.41
C PRO A 54 -25.14 13.45 -19.03
N ILE A 55 -24.51 12.53 -18.29
CA ILE A 55 -24.92 12.14 -16.93
C ILE A 55 -24.68 13.30 -15.96
N PHE A 56 -23.50 13.92 -16.00
CA PHE A 56 -23.21 15.09 -15.16
C PHE A 56 -24.16 16.26 -15.43
N LYS A 57 -24.50 16.49 -16.70
CA LYS A 57 -25.49 17.50 -17.07
C LYS A 57 -26.89 17.17 -16.57
N PHE A 58 -27.32 15.91 -16.71
CA PHE A 58 -28.60 15.44 -16.21
C PHE A 58 -28.73 15.64 -14.69
N LEU A 59 -27.65 15.39 -13.94
CA LEU A 59 -27.58 15.58 -12.49
C LEU A 59 -27.27 17.03 -12.06
N ALA A 60 -27.17 17.98 -12.98
CA ALA A 60 -26.76 19.36 -12.72
C ALA A 60 -25.43 19.50 -11.95
N LEU A 61 -24.51 18.56 -12.13
CA LEU A 61 -23.21 18.55 -11.47
C LEU A 61 -22.22 19.44 -12.25
N PRO A 62 -21.63 20.48 -11.63
CA PRO A 62 -20.63 21.31 -12.28
C PRO A 62 -19.30 20.53 -12.39
N ALA A 63 -19.13 19.82 -13.50
CA ALA A 63 -17.96 18.98 -13.74
C ALA A 63 -17.09 19.55 -14.88
N ILE A 64 -15.79 19.75 -14.62
CA ILE A 64 -14.81 20.22 -15.59
C ILE A 64 -13.78 19.12 -15.82
N ARG A 65 -13.56 18.76 -17.09
CA ARG A 65 -12.66 17.66 -17.48
C ARG A 65 -11.25 17.80 -16.89
N SER A 66 -10.67 19.01 -16.91
CA SER A 66 -9.33 19.26 -16.39
C SER A 66 -9.22 19.00 -14.88
N SER A 67 -10.28 19.29 -14.12
CA SER A 67 -10.31 19.06 -12.68
C SER A 67 -10.17 17.57 -12.33
N PHE A 68 -10.70 16.67 -13.16
CA PHE A 68 -10.47 15.23 -12.97
C PHE A 68 -8.98 14.88 -13.10
N PHE A 69 -8.30 15.40 -14.12
CA PHE A 69 -6.86 15.18 -14.28
C PHE A 69 -6.00 15.86 -13.21
N ASP A 70 -6.49 16.92 -12.57
CA ASP A 70 -5.83 17.55 -11.42
C ASP A 70 -5.95 16.67 -10.17
N VAL A 71 -7.15 16.15 -9.88
CA VAL A 71 -7.34 15.18 -8.79
C VAL A 71 -6.47 13.94 -9.03
N GLY A 72 -6.46 13.42 -10.25
CA GLY A 72 -5.60 12.31 -10.67
C GLY A 72 -4.13 12.56 -10.35
N TRP A 73 -3.62 13.73 -10.76
CA TRP A 73 -2.23 14.13 -10.58
C TRP A 73 -1.83 14.25 -9.10
N TYR A 74 -2.55 15.04 -8.31
CA TYR A 74 -2.14 15.30 -6.94
C TYR A 74 -2.26 14.08 -6.03
N ASN A 75 -3.25 13.21 -6.29
CA ASN A 75 -3.35 11.94 -5.57
C ASN A 75 -2.19 11.01 -5.93
N LEU A 76 -1.75 10.95 -7.19
CA LEU A 76 -0.60 10.12 -7.57
C LEU A 76 0.72 10.61 -6.91
N VAL A 77 0.93 11.92 -6.90
CA VAL A 77 2.08 12.54 -6.22
C VAL A 77 2.03 12.24 -4.72
N GLY A 78 0.87 12.43 -4.09
CA GLY A 78 0.65 12.10 -2.68
C GLY A 78 0.89 10.62 -2.40
N ALA A 79 0.35 9.72 -3.22
CA ALA A 79 0.53 8.28 -3.08
C ALA A 79 2.02 7.93 -3.12
N THR A 80 2.76 8.47 -4.08
CA THR A 80 4.21 8.23 -4.22
C THR A 80 4.99 8.75 -3.02
N ALA A 81 4.70 9.96 -2.55
CA ALA A 81 5.34 10.51 -1.37
C ALA A 81 5.08 9.66 -0.12
N VAL A 82 3.83 9.25 0.11
CA VAL A 82 3.45 8.39 1.24
C VAL A 82 4.14 7.03 1.14
N THR A 83 4.25 6.43 -0.06
CA THR A 83 4.88 5.12 -0.26
C THR A 83 6.32 5.05 0.24
N PHE A 84 7.09 6.14 0.20
CA PHE A 84 8.43 6.16 0.82
C PHE A 84 8.36 5.86 2.32
N PHE A 85 7.41 6.47 3.02
CA PHE A 85 7.19 6.22 4.44
C PHE A 85 6.58 4.83 4.67
N THR A 86 5.64 4.41 3.82
CA THR A 86 5.06 3.05 3.86
C THR A 86 6.14 1.98 3.83
N VAL A 87 7.09 2.10 2.90
CA VAL A 87 8.20 1.14 2.78
C VAL A 87 9.16 1.27 3.96
N ALA A 88 9.52 2.49 4.38
CA ALA A 88 10.42 2.70 5.52
C ALA A 88 9.88 2.06 6.82
N PHE A 89 8.60 2.31 7.16
CA PHE A 89 7.95 1.67 8.29
C PHE A 89 7.84 0.15 8.10
N GLY A 90 7.54 -0.33 6.90
CA GLY A 90 7.48 -1.76 6.61
C GLY A 90 8.81 -2.46 6.90
N PHE A 91 9.93 -1.90 6.48
CA PHE A 91 11.25 -2.45 6.81
C PHE A 91 11.57 -2.38 8.30
N PHE A 92 11.26 -1.26 8.95
CA PHE A 92 11.48 -1.12 10.39
C PHE A 92 10.68 -2.15 11.20
N GLU A 93 9.39 -2.33 10.88
CA GLU A 93 8.52 -3.31 11.52
C GLU A 93 9.02 -4.74 11.24
N LEU A 94 9.40 -5.07 9.99
CA LEU A 94 9.98 -6.39 9.67
C LEU A 94 11.27 -6.71 10.46
N LEU A 95 12.10 -5.71 10.81
CA LEU A 95 13.29 -5.93 11.65
C LEU A 95 12.94 -6.33 13.10
N LEU A 96 11.77 -5.92 13.57
CA LEU A 96 11.27 -6.21 14.91
C LEU A 96 10.31 -7.41 14.94
N ALA A 97 9.95 -7.95 13.77
CA ALA A 97 9.01 -9.05 13.65
C ALA A 97 9.50 -10.35 14.31
N ASN A 98 8.54 -11.11 14.86
CA ASN A 98 8.77 -12.43 15.44
C ASN A 98 7.67 -13.42 14.99
N PRO A 99 7.71 -13.85 13.72
CA PRO A 99 6.62 -14.61 13.12
C PRO A 99 6.50 -16.04 13.66
N ALA A 100 5.31 -16.62 13.58
CA ALA A 100 5.09 -18.03 13.91
C ALA A 100 5.75 -18.97 12.87
N VAL A 101 6.82 -19.65 13.25
CA VAL A 101 7.71 -20.41 12.32
C VAL A 101 7.16 -21.76 11.82
N ASN A 102 6.08 -22.28 12.41
CA ASN A 102 5.54 -23.61 12.10
C ASN A 102 4.20 -23.58 11.33
N GLN A 103 3.87 -22.45 10.71
CA GLN A 103 2.63 -22.25 9.97
C GLN A 103 2.93 -21.89 8.51
N LYS A 104 1.98 -22.17 7.62
CA LYS A 104 2.00 -21.71 6.23
C LYS A 104 0.84 -20.76 6.01
N SER A 105 1.00 -19.80 5.11
CA SER A 105 -0.11 -18.95 4.70
C SER A 105 -1.14 -19.72 3.87
N ASP A 106 -2.29 -19.12 3.60
CA ASP A 106 -3.28 -19.62 2.63
C ASP A 106 -2.70 -19.87 1.22
N TRP A 107 -1.59 -19.19 0.88
CA TRP A 107 -0.85 -19.43 -0.37
C TRP A 107 0.22 -20.52 -0.26
N GLY A 108 0.28 -21.22 0.88
CA GLY A 108 1.25 -22.28 1.16
C GLY A 108 2.67 -21.78 1.42
N LEU A 109 2.87 -20.48 1.66
CA LEU A 109 4.17 -19.85 1.87
C LEU A 109 4.59 -19.93 3.34
N SER A 110 5.89 -20.06 3.59
CA SER A 110 6.41 -19.90 4.96
C SER A 110 6.45 -18.41 5.35
N PRO A 111 6.56 -18.08 6.65
CA PRO A 111 6.68 -16.69 7.08
C PRO A 111 7.91 -16.00 6.47
N GLY A 112 9.05 -16.70 6.42
CA GLY A 112 10.28 -16.16 5.82
C GLY A 112 10.13 -15.83 4.34
N TRP A 113 9.48 -16.70 3.56
CA TRP A 113 9.20 -16.41 2.14
C TRP A 113 8.20 -15.28 1.96
N THR A 114 7.17 -15.22 2.80
CA THR A 114 6.18 -14.14 2.76
C THR A 114 6.82 -12.79 3.08
N MET A 115 7.65 -12.72 4.13
CA MET A 115 8.41 -11.52 4.49
C MET A 115 9.35 -11.09 3.37
N LEU A 116 10.04 -12.03 2.71
CA LEU A 116 10.94 -11.72 1.60
C LEU A 116 10.19 -11.17 0.39
N LEU A 117 9.12 -11.84 -0.04
CA LEU A 117 8.32 -11.44 -1.20
C LEU A 117 7.61 -10.10 -0.95
N HIS A 118 7.09 -9.89 0.26
CA HIS A 118 6.49 -8.62 0.64
C HIS A 118 7.54 -7.51 0.80
N GLY A 119 8.69 -7.77 1.42
CA GLY A 119 9.75 -6.77 1.57
C GLY A 119 10.34 -6.30 0.23
N ILE A 120 10.75 -7.23 -0.63
CA ILE A 120 11.28 -6.90 -1.96
C ILE A 120 10.19 -6.31 -2.85
N GLY A 121 8.97 -6.87 -2.80
CA GLY A 121 7.83 -6.36 -3.56
C GLY A 121 7.51 -4.90 -3.21
N GLY A 122 7.64 -4.51 -1.94
CA GLY A 122 7.44 -3.13 -1.51
C GLY A 122 8.43 -2.15 -2.14
N ILE A 123 9.71 -2.53 -2.22
CA ILE A 123 10.75 -1.72 -2.90
C ILE A 123 10.43 -1.57 -4.40
N LEU A 124 10.08 -2.69 -5.06
CA LEU A 124 9.74 -2.67 -6.48
C LEU A 124 8.51 -1.79 -6.75
N LEU A 125 7.48 -1.88 -5.90
CA LEU A 125 6.30 -1.04 -5.99
C LEU A 125 6.61 0.44 -5.75
N LEU A 126 7.49 0.78 -4.81
CA LEU A 126 7.97 2.15 -4.67
C LEU A 126 8.63 2.67 -5.96
N GLY A 127 9.51 1.86 -6.57
CA GLY A 127 10.12 2.20 -7.85
C GLY A 127 9.07 2.40 -8.96
N ILE A 128 8.05 1.56 -9.01
CA ILE A 128 6.92 1.68 -9.96
C ILE A 128 6.12 2.95 -9.71
N PHE A 129 5.83 3.31 -8.46
CA PHE A 129 5.10 4.55 -8.12
C PHE A 129 5.87 5.79 -8.56
N VAL A 130 7.17 5.83 -8.30
CA VAL A 130 8.05 6.90 -8.79
C VAL A 130 8.02 6.96 -10.32
N ALA A 131 8.18 5.83 -11.01
CA ALA A 131 8.16 5.77 -12.47
C ALA A 131 6.82 6.25 -13.05
N MET A 132 5.69 5.81 -12.46
CA MET A 132 4.35 6.24 -12.84
C MET A 132 4.15 7.74 -12.64
N THR A 133 4.62 8.29 -11.50
CA THR A 133 4.54 9.73 -11.22
C THR A 133 5.36 10.55 -12.20
N VAL A 134 6.58 10.11 -12.52
CA VAL A 134 7.41 10.76 -13.55
C VAL A 134 6.73 10.68 -14.92
N TRP A 135 6.24 9.51 -15.32
CA TRP A 135 5.53 9.33 -16.58
C TRP A 135 4.29 10.24 -16.66
N ARG A 136 3.49 10.30 -15.60
CA ARG A 136 2.33 11.18 -15.52
C ARG A 136 2.71 12.67 -15.54
N GLY A 137 3.82 13.03 -14.90
CA GLY A 137 4.36 14.38 -14.91
C GLY A 137 4.85 14.80 -16.30
N LEU A 138 5.52 13.90 -17.03
CA LEU A 138 5.92 14.14 -18.42
C LEU A 138 4.69 14.35 -19.32
N GLN A 139 3.62 13.57 -19.14
CA GLN A 139 2.36 13.81 -19.83
C GLN A 139 1.77 15.19 -19.49
N ARG A 140 1.73 15.55 -18.20
CA ARG A 140 1.15 16.81 -17.72
C ARG A 140 1.90 18.05 -18.22
N TYR A 141 3.22 18.06 -18.10
CA TYR A 141 4.02 19.27 -18.28
C TYR A 141 4.74 19.35 -19.63
N ARG A 142 4.87 18.24 -20.36
CA ARG A 142 5.65 18.20 -21.61
C ARG A 142 4.87 17.61 -22.78
N TRP A 143 4.44 16.35 -22.71
CA TRP A 143 3.94 15.62 -23.87
C TRP A 143 2.49 15.93 -24.23
N ARG A 144 1.65 16.26 -23.25
CA ARG A 144 0.19 16.38 -23.42
C ARG A 144 -0.41 17.65 -22.82
N LYS A 145 0.43 18.63 -22.45
CA LYS A 145 0.04 19.87 -21.77
C LYS A 145 -1.11 20.64 -22.47
N ASP A 146 -1.10 20.66 -23.80
CA ASP A 146 -2.09 21.40 -24.61
C ASP A 146 -3.20 20.51 -25.18
N THR A 147 -3.31 19.27 -24.70
CA THR A 147 -4.28 18.30 -25.22
C THR A 147 -5.45 18.12 -24.27
N SER A 148 -6.67 17.97 -24.83
CA SER A 148 -7.88 17.81 -24.03
C SER A 148 -7.90 16.51 -23.21
N ARG A 149 -7.28 15.44 -23.72
CA ARG A 149 -7.01 14.20 -22.97
C ARG A 149 -5.58 14.24 -22.46
N GLN A 150 -5.39 14.59 -21.19
CA GLN A 150 -4.05 14.83 -20.63
C GLN A 150 -3.23 13.54 -20.42
N VAL A 151 -3.87 12.37 -20.43
CA VAL A 151 -3.22 11.07 -20.21
C VAL A 151 -3.27 10.14 -21.43
N GLN A 152 -2.42 9.13 -21.45
CA GLN A 152 -2.30 8.08 -22.46
C GLN A 152 -3.02 6.81 -22.00
N TRP A 153 -3.57 6.05 -22.96
CA TRP A 153 -4.21 4.76 -22.66
C TRP A 153 -3.23 3.75 -22.05
N SER A 154 -1.98 3.73 -22.51
CA SER A 154 -0.95 2.85 -21.95
C SER A 154 -0.67 3.16 -20.48
N TYR A 155 -0.68 4.44 -20.09
CA TYR A 155 -0.56 4.85 -18.69
C TYR A 155 -1.74 4.37 -17.85
N LEU A 156 -2.98 4.50 -18.36
CA LEU A 156 -4.17 4.01 -17.67
C LEU A 156 -4.15 2.48 -17.51
N LEU A 157 -3.78 1.75 -18.57
CA LEU A 157 -3.65 0.30 -18.53
C LEU A 157 -2.60 -0.15 -17.52
N ALA A 158 -1.45 0.53 -17.48
CA ALA A 158 -0.43 0.29 -16.47
C ALA A 158 -0.96 0.56 -15.05
N GLY A 159 -1.68 1.66 -14.85
CA GLY A 159 -2.34 1.97 -13.57
C GLY A 159 -3.29 0.87 -13.10
N VAL A 160 -4.15 0.38 -13.99
CA VAL A 160 -5.07 -0.73 -13.70
C VAL A 160 -4.32 -2.04 -13.41
N ALA A 161 -3.27 -2.35 -14.17
CA ALA A 161 -2.44 -3.53 -13.92
C ALA A 161 -1.77 -3.46 -12.53
N ILE A 162 -1.29 -2.27 -12.14
CA ILE A 162 -0.69 -2.05 -10.82
C ILE A 162 -1.71 -2.24 -9.70
N LEU A 163 -2.99 -1.93 -9.89
CA LEU A 163 -4.04 -2.26 -8.90
C LEU A 163 -4.12 -3.77 -8.64
N GLY A 164 -3.99 -4.59 -9.68
CA GLY A 164 -3.92 -6.05 -9.54
C GLY A 164 -2.66 -6.50 -8.80
N ILE A 165 -1.51 -5.88 -9.06
CA ILE A 165 -0.26 -6.16 -8.34
C ILE A 165 -0.39 -5.76 -6.86
N LEU A 166 -0.98 -4.58 -6.58
CA LEU A 166 -1.22 -4.10 -5.22
C LEU A 166 -2.18 -5.01 -4.45
N TYR A 167 -3.19 -5.58 -5.11
CA TYR A 167 -4.05 -6.60 -4.50
C TYR A 167 -3.22 -7.81 -4.05
N ALA A 168 -2.45 -8.43 -4.95
CA ALA A 168 -1.62 -9.58 -4.61
C ALA A 168 -0.58 -9.25 -3.53
N HIS A 169 0.04 -8.08 -3.62
CA HIS A 169 1.03 -7.62 -2.66
C HIS A 169 0.44 -7.32 -1.28
N GLY A 170 -0.76 -6.71 -1.26
CA GLY A 170 -1.53 -6.46 -0.05
C GLY A 170 -1.95 -7.76 0.62
N THR A 171 -2.33 -8.78 -0.14
CA THR A 171 -2.62 -10.12 0.41
C THR A 171 -1.39 -10.74 1.09
N LEU A 172 -0.19 -10.59 0.54
CA LEU A 172 1.04 -11.01 1.25
C LEU A 172 1.21 -10.27 2.58
N GLY A 173 0.89 -8.97 2.63
CA GLY A 173 0.89 -8.17 3.86
C GLY A 173 -0.16 -8.64 4.87
N ALA A 174 -1.36 -9.01 4.40
CA ALA A 174 -2.41 -9.57 5.23
C ALA A 174 -1.98 -10.90 5.87
N HIS A 175 -1.35 -11.81 5.12
CA HIS A 175 -0.80 -13.04 5.69
C HIS A 175 0.23 -12.76 6.82
N LEU A 176 1.07 -11.72 6.67
CA LEU A 176 2.03 -11.32 7.70
C LEU A 176 1.36 -10.90 9.00
N GLY A 177 0.30 -10.09 8.93
CA GLY A 177 -0.42 -9.61 10.10
C GLY A 177 -1.38 -10.65 10.69
N GLU A 178 -2.24 -11.22 9.86
CA GLU A 178 -3.39 -12.05 10.29
C GLU A 178 -2.99 -13.49 10.58
N GLU A 179 -2.17 -14.10 9.72
CA GLU A 179 -1.80 -15.51 9.85
C GLU A 179 -0.51 -15.71 10.64
N PHE A 180 0.49 -14.86 10.41
CA PHE A 180 1.79 -14.95 11.10
C PHE A 180 1.87 -14.07 12.35
N GLY A 181 0.86 -13.25 12.62
CA GLY A 181 0.72 -12.48 13.85
C GLY A 181 1.72 -11.34 14.00
N ILE A 182 2.34 -10.85 12.93
CA ILE A 182 3.35 -9.80 13.00
C ILE A 182 2.68 -8.49 13.44
N HIS A 183 3.04 -8.03 14.65
CA HIS A 183 2.56 -6.80 15.28
C HIS A 183 1.04 -6.71 15.52
N VAL A 184 0.34 -7.85 15.49
CA VAL A 184 -1.09 -7.93 15.80
C VAL A 184 -1.26 -8.65 17.15
N THR A 185 -1.37 -7.85 18.22
CA THR A 185 -1.50 -8.37 19.60
C THR A 185 -2.66 -9.36 19.75
N ALA A 186 -3.79 -9.15 19.07
CA ALA A 186 -4.92 -10.09 19.13
C ALA A 186 -4.57 -11.47 18.53
N ALA A 187 -3.86 -11.50 17.41
CA ALA A 187 -3.41 -12.75 16.78
C ALA A 187 -2.39 -13.48 17.69
N GLU A 188 -1.51 -12.72 18.35
CA GLU A 188 -0.57 -13.25 19.33
C GLU A 188 -1.29 -13.84 20.55
N LEU A 189 -2.28 -13.14 21.11
CA LEU A 189 -3.10 -13.62 22.23
C LEU A 189 -3.93 -14.86 21.88
N ILE A 190 -4.49 -14.94 20.66
CA ILE A 190 -5.20 -16.14 20.19
C ILE A 190 -4.23 -17.32 20.12
N ARG A 191 -3.01 -17.11 19.63
CA ARG A 191 -1.97 -18.15 19.57
C ARG A 191 -1.54 -18.60 20.97
N GLU A 192 -1.36 -17.67 21.91
CA GLU A 192 -1.02 -17.98 23.30
C GLU A 192 -2.18 -18.71 24.02
N GLY A 193 -3.42 -18.31 23.78
CA GLY A 193 -4.63 -18.96 24.32
C GLY A 193 -4.91 -20.34 23.72
N ALA A 194 -4.55 -20.57 22.45
CA ALA A 194 -4.56 -21.90 21.84
C ALA A 194 -3.49 -22.83 22.45
N ASN A 195 -2.44 -22.25 23.04
CA ASN A 195 -1.39 -22.97 23.75
C ASN A 195 -1.77 -23.17 25.23
N GLN A 196 -2.82 -23.96 25.47
CA GLN A 196 -3.41 -24.23 26.81
C GLN A 196 -2.42 -24.77 27.86
N ASN A 197 -1.20 -25.16 27.47
CA ASN A 197 -0.13 -25.57 28.38
C ASN A 197 0.54 -24.42 29.14
N ILE A 198 0.24 -23.15 28.82
CA ILE A 198 0.82 -21.97 29.49
C ILE A 198 -0.08 -21.46 30.64
N LEU A 199 -1.40 -21.72 30.57
CA LEU A 199 -2.37 -21.30 31.61
C LEU A 199 -2.45 -22.25 32.82
N LEU A 200 -1.71 -23.36 32.81
CA LEU A 200 -1.72 -24.40 33.84
C LEU A 200 -0.39 -24.53 34.60
N LYS A 201 0.46 -23.49 34.60
CA LYS A 201 1.67 -23.42 35.44
C LYS A 201 1.63 -22.23 36.39
#